data_AF-A0A7X7TU15-F1
#
_entry.id   AF-A0A7X7TU15-F1
#
_cell.length_a   1.000
_cell.length_b   1.000
_cell.length_c   1.000
_cell.angle_alpha   90.00
_cell.angle_beta   90.00
_cell.angle_gamma   90.00
#
_symmetry.space_group_name_H-M   'P 1'
#
loop_
_entity.id
_entity.type
_entity.pdbx_description
1 polymer ?
#
loop_
_entity_poly.entity_id
_entity_poly.type
_entity_poly.pdbx_seq_one_letter_code
_entity_poly.pdbx_strand_id
1 'polypeptide(L)'
;MTFRLEKLLNLRQKEEEAIKLELSRIRAQIREVEVQIEEATASKSETERELRTGVQNGAQLGLLLYIIDLYQKYIAQLNTKMNELRREEEDTLKQYLEKRMERKSFEKLKERFVQGQMKEADARDRKVIDEVALQKYTHQSEERGNS
;
A
#
# COMPACT_ATOMS: atom_id res chain seq x y z
N MET A 1 2.65 5.93 -30.92
CA MET A 1 3.91 6.50 -30.36
C MET A 1 4.03 6.02 -28.91
N THR A 2 5.22 5.70 -28.41
CA THR A 2 5.39 5.12 -27.05
C THR A 2 5.47 6.20 -25.96
N PHE A 3 4.85 5.98 -24.81
CA PHE A 3 4.94 6.89 -23.67
C PHE A 3 6.38 6.95 -23.13
N ARG A 4 7.01 8.12 -23.18
CA ARG A 4 8.45 8.29 -22.86
C ARG A 4 8.81 7.96 -21.41
N LEU A 5 7.85 8.06 -20.49
CA LEU A 5 8.06 7.84 -19.05
C LEU A 5 7.61 6.45 -18.57
N GLU A 6 7.37 5.50 -19.49
CA GLU A 6 6.90 4.14 -19.14
C GLU A 6 7.84 3.42 -18.17
N LYS A 7 9.16 3.47 -18.41
CA LYS A 7 10.15 2.85 -17.52
C LYS A 7 10.13 3.47 -16.12
N LEU A 8 9.90 4.78 -16.03
CA LEU A 8 9.85 5.49 -14.76
C LEU A 8 8.56 5.14 -13.99
N LEU A 9 7.42 5.05 -14.69
CA LEU A 9 6.16 4.58 -14.09
C LEU A 9 6.32 3.16 -13.51
N ASN A 10 6.95 2.25 -14.25
CA ASN A 10 7.21 0.89 -13.78
C ASN A 10 8.14 0.85 -12.56
N LEU A 11 9.16 1.72 -12.51
CA LEU A 11 10.02 1.85 -11.33
C LEU A 11 9.21 2.31 -10.11
N ARG A 12 8.35 3.33 -10.27
CA ARG A 12 7.50 3.83 -9.18
C ARG A 12 6.48 2.81 -8.68
N GLN A 13 5.94 1.98 -9.58
CA GLN A 13 5.10 0.85 -9.19
C GLN A 13 5.85 -0.13 -8.29
N LYS A 14 7.08 -0.50 -8.65
CA LYS A 14 7.92 -1.40 -7.83
C LYS A 14 8.31 -0.79 -6.48
N GLU A 15 8.62 0.51 -6.45
CA GLU A 15 8.89 1.23 -5.19
C GLU A 15 7.66 1.21 -4.27
N GLU A 16 6.46 1.51 -4.80
CA GLU A 16 5.21 1.45 -4.01
C GLU A 16 4.94 0.02 -3.49
N GLU A 17 5.15 -1.00 -4.34
CA GLU A 17 4.97 -2.40 -3.95
C GLU A 17 5.94 -2.83 -2.85
N ALA A 18 7.21 -2.41 -2.91
CA ALA A 18 8.20 -2.72 -1.88
C ALA A 18 7.78 -2.17 -0.51
N ILE A 19 7.37 -0.90 -0.44
CA ILE A 19 6.92 -0.28 0.81
C ILE A 19 5.61 -0.93 1.31
N LYS A 20 4.72 -1.31 0.40
CA LYS A 20 3.48 -2.04 0.75
C LYS A 20 3.79 -3.39 1.42
N LEU A 21 4.79 -4.11 0.93
CA LEU A 21 5.23 -5.37 1.53
C LEU A 21 5.85 -5.15 2.91
N GLU A 22 6.67 -4.12 3.07
CA GLU A 22 7.25 -3.72 4.35
C GLU A 22 6.17 -3.37 5.38
N LEU A 23 5.18 -2.55 5.00
CA LEU A 23 4.02 -2.23 5.85
C LEU A 23 3.25 -3.48 6.26
N SER A 24 3.08 -4.44 5.34
CA SER A 24 2.42 -5.72 5.64
C SER A 24 3.20 -6.55 6.66
N ARG A 25 4.53 -6.55 6.55
CA ARG A 25 5.44 -7.23 7.50
C ARG A 25 5.36 -6.61 8.89
N ILE A 26 5.44 -5.28 9.00
CA ILE A 26 5.33 -4.57 10.29
C ILE A 26 4.00 -4.90 10.95
N ARG A 27 2.90 -4.87 10.20
CA ARG A 27 1.57 -5.24 10.70
C ARG A 27 1.47 -6.69 11.16
N ALA A 28 2.19 -7.60 10.53
CA ALA A 28 2.26 -8.99 10.97
C ALA A 28 3.00 -9.12 12.30
N GLN A 29 4.12 -8.41 12.46
CA GLN A 29 4.88 -8.37 13.70
C GLN A 29 4.07 -7.74 14.84
N ILE A 30 3.29 -6.69 14.57
CA ILE A 30 2.36 -6.10 15.53
C ILE A 30 1.39 -7.17 16.04
N ARG A 31 0.71 -7.90 15.14
CA ARG A 31 -0.23 -8.96 15.54
C ARG A 31 0.44 -10.06 16.36
N GLU A 32 1.67 -10.43 16.01
CA GLU A 32 2.43 -11.42 16.77
C GLU A 32 2.72 -10.94 18.20
N VAL A 33 3.12 -9.66 18.37
CA VAL A 33 3.35 -9.09 19.70
C VAL A 33 2.04 -8.93 20.48
N GLU A 34 0.92 -8.60 19.81
CA GLU A 34 -0.41 -8.57 20.45
C GLU A 34 -0.76 -9.92 21.08
N VAL A 35 -0.58 -11.01 20.33
CA VAL A 35 -0.79 -12.38 20.83
C VAL A 35 0.14 -12.70 21.99
N GLN A 36 1.43 -12.34 21.90
CA GLN A 36 2.39 -12.56 23.01
C GLN A 36 1.99 -11.81 24.29
N ILE A 37 1.46 -10.59 24.16
CA ILE A 37 0.97 -9.81 25.31
C ILE A 37 -0.26 -10.49 25.91
N GLU A 38 -1.20 -10.96 25.10
CA GLU A 38 -2.39 -11.67 25.55
C GLU A 38 -2.02 -12.96 26.32
N GLU A 39 -1.13 -13.78 25.75
CA GLU A 39 -0.65 -15.02 26.36
C GLU A 39 0.08 -14.77 27.70
N ALA A 40 0.98 -13.77 27.73
CA ALA A 40 1.70 -13.41 28.94
C ALA A 40 0.75 -12.86 30.02
N THR A 41 -0.27 -12.09 29.63
CA THR A 41 -1.27 -11.54 30.54
C THR A 41 -2.16 -12.63 31.12
N ALA A 42 -2.58 -13.59 30.29
CA ALA A 42 -3.35 -14.75 30.74
C ALA A 42 -2.54 -15.60 31.74
N SER A 43 -1.30 -15.92 31.40
CA SER A 43 -0.39 -16.70 32.26
C SER A 43 -0.12 -16.01 33.59
N LYS A 44 0.09 -14.69 33.56
CA LYS A 44 0.21 -13.88 34.77
C LYS A 44 -1.06 -13.94 35.62
N SER A 45 -2.23 -13.81 35.01
CA SER A 45 -3.53 -13.84 35.72
C SER A 45 -3.79 -15.21 36.37
N GLU A 46 -3.40 -16.30 35.70
CA GLU A 46 -3.45 -17.65 36.27
C GLU A 46 -2.52 -17.78 37.48
N THR A 47 -1.28 -17.32 37.37
CA THR A 47 -0.31 -17.29 38.48
C THR A 47 -0.83 -16.47 39.67
N GLU A 48 -1.44 -15.31 39.41
CA GLU A 48 -2.09 -14.47 40.43
C GLU A 48 -3.31 -15.16 41.07
N ARG A 49 -4.01 -16.02 40.33
CA ARG A 49 -5.13 -16.79 40.87
C ARG A 49 -4.60 -17.88 41.82
N GLU A 50 -3.59 -18.62 41.40
CA GLU A 50 -2.92 -19.63 42.24
C GLU A 50 -2.41 -19.02 43.56
N LEU A 51 -1.83 -17.82 43.48
CA LEU A 51 -1.40 -17.03 44.63
C LEU A 51 -2.54 -16.77 45.64
N ARG A 52 -3.75 -16.50 45.16
CA ARG A 52 -4.91 -16.16 46.01
C ARG A 52 -5.63 -17.36 46.58
N THR A 53 -5.63 -18.50 45.87
CA THR A 53 -6.47 -19.66 46.20
C THR A 53 -5.71 -20.83 46.80
N GLY A 54 -4.38 -20.88 46.66
CA GLY A 54 -3.57 -21.99 47.15
C GLY A 54 -3.24 -21.93 48.64
N VAL A 55 -3.16 -23.10 49.29
CA VAL A 55 -2.45 -23.25 50.57
C VAL A 55 -0.96 -23.34 50.22
N GLN A 56 -0.22 -22.25 50.44
CA GLN A 56 1.17 -22.14 50.02
C GLN A 56 2.11 -22.12 51.22
N ASN A 57 3.22 -22.85 51.12
CA ASN A 57 4.33 -22.63 52.04
C ASN A 57 5.14 -21.36 51.65
N GLY A 58 5.97 -20.86 52.55
CA GLY A 58 6.71 -19.61 52.32
C GLY A 58 7.60 -19.60 51.07
N ALA A 59 8.14 -20.76 50.67
CA ALA A 59 8.96 -20.88 49.46
C ALA A 59 8.12 -20.82 48.18
N GLN A 60 6.95 -21.46 48.16
CA GLN A 60 5.98 -21.39 47.06
C GLN A 60 5.44 -19.97 46.86
N LEU A 61 5.16 -19.28 47.95
CA LEU A 61 4.75 -17.88 47.94
C LEU A 61 5.81 -16.99 47.26
N GLY A 62 7.07 -17.14 47.67
CA GLY A 62 8.19 -16.40 47.10
C GLY A 62 8.38 -16.66 45.60
N LEU A 63 8.23 -17.93 45.19
CA LEU A 63 8.34 -18.33 43.78
C LEU A 63 7.23 -17.69 42.92
N LEU A 64 5.98 -17.72 43.36
CA LEU A 64 4.87 -17.16 42.58
C LEU A 64 4.95 -15.65 42.47
N LEU A 65 5.34 -14.96 43.54
CA LEU A 65 5.60 -13.51 43.49
C LEU A 65 6.71 -13.17 42.49
N TYR A 66 7.78 -13.98 42.47
CA TYR A 66 8.86 -13.82 41.50
C TYR A 66 8.39 -14.04 40.05
N ILE A 67 7.61 -15.09 39.80
CA ILE A 67 7.04 -15.35 38.46
C ILE A 67 6.13 -14.21 38.00
N ILE A 68 5.29 -13.66 38.89
CA ILE A 68 4.44 -12.51 38.58
C ILE A 68 5.28 -11.28 38.18
N ASP A 69 6.36 -10.99 38.93
CA ASP A 69 7.28 -9.90 38.60
C ASP A 69 7.96 -10.11 37.24
N LEU A 70 8.37 -11.34 36.92
CA LEU A 70 8.91 -11.67 35.61
C LEU A 70 7.90 -11.42 34.48
N TYR A 71 6.65 -11.84 34.63
CA TYR A 71 5.62 -11.55 33.64
C TYR A 71 5.35 -10.05 33.50
N GLN A 72 5.34 -9.30 34.60
CA GLN A 72 5.18 -7.83 34.54
C GLN A 72 6.30 -7.18 33.72
N LYS A 73 7.56 -7.57 33.97
CA LYS A 73 8.71 -7.07 33.22
C LYS A 73 8.65 -7.46 31.75
N TYR A 74 8.27 -8.70 31.46
CA TYR A 74 8.14 -9.18 30.08
C TYR A 74 7.02 -8.45 29.32
N ILE A 75 5.84 -8.28 29.92
CA ILE A 75 4.73 -7.51 29.34
C ILE A 75 5.15 -6.05 29.11
N ALA A 76 5.90 -5.44 30.03
CA ALA A 76 6.42 -4.09 29.84
C ALA A 76 7.35 -4.01 28.62
N GLN A 77 8.26 -4.98 28.44
CA GLN A 77 9.14 -5.06 27.25
C GLN A 77 8.34 -5.22 25.96
N LEU A 78 7.33 -6.10 25.95
CA LEU A 78 6.47 -6.29 24.78
C LEU A 78 5.69 -5.02 24.43
N ASN A 79 5.20 -4.28 25.42
CA ASN A 79 4.53 -3.00 25.20
C ASN A 79 5.48 -1.93 24.63
N THR A 80 6.74 -1.88 25.08
CA THR A 80 7.75 -1.00 24.48
C THR A 80 7.98 -1.35 23.01
N LYS A 81 8.17 -2.64 22.70
CA LYS A 81 8.32 -3.13 21.33
C LYS A 81 7.08 -2.84 20.47
N MET A 82 5.88 -2.98 21.03
CA MET A 82 4.63 -2.65 20.36
C MET A 82 4.60 -1.17 19.95
N ASN A 83 4.96 -0.27 20.86
CA ASN A 83 4.97 1.17 20.60
C ASN A 83 5.98 1.54 19.50
N GLU A 84 7.15 0.90 19.49
CA GLU A 84 8.15 1.08 18.43
C GLU A 84 7.61 0.62 17.07
N LEU A 85 7.02 -0.58 17.00
CA LEU A 85 6.42 -1.11 15.77
C LEU A 85 5.26 -0.26 15.27
N ARG A 86 4.44 0.30 16.17
CA ARG A 86 3.33 1.20 15.80
C ARG A 86 3.82 2.51 15.22
N ARG A 87 4.92 3.06 15.76
CA ARG A 87 5.57 4.25 15.20
C ARG A 87 6.16 3.95 13.82
N GLU A 88 6.82 2.80 13.67
CA GLU A 88 7.37 2.34 12.40
C GLU A 88 6.26 2.11 11.35
N GLU A 89 5.12 1.55 11.76
CA GLU A 89 3.92 1.40 10.91
C GLU A 89 3.45 2.77 10.39
N GLU A 90 3.37 3.76 11.28
CA GLU A 90 2.87 5.09 10.95
C GLU A 90 3.80 5.82 9.97
N ASP A 91 5.11 5.73 10.18
CA ASP A 91 6.12 6.33 9.31
C ASP A 91 6.17 5.62 7.94
N THR A 92 6.09 4.29 7.92
CA THR A 92 6.04 3.50 6.68
C THR A 92 4.74 3.78 5.90
N LEU A 93 3.62 3.96 6.59
CA LEU A 93 2.35 4.32 5.97
C LEU A 93 2.43 5.69 5.27
N LYS A 94 3.07 6.68 5.88
CA LYS A 94 3.30 8.00 5.25
C LYS A 94 4.10 7.85 3.96
N GLN A 95 5.21 7.11 4.01
CA GLN A 95 6.05 6.86 2.83
C GLN A 95 5.28 6.15 1.71
N TYR A 96 4.45 5.15 2.06
CA TYR A 96 3.60 4.47 1.10
C TYR A 96 2.63 5.42 0.41
N LEU A 97 1.98 6.31 1.18
CA LEU A 97 1.04 7.30 0.62
C LEU A 97 1.74 8.28 -0.32
N GLU A 98 2.95 8.73 0.03
CA GLU A 98 3.76 9.59 -0.83
C GLU A 98 4.10 8.91 -2.16
N LYS A 99 4.63 7.67 -2.12
CA LYS A 99 4.95 6.92 -3.34
C LYS A 99 3.71 6.62 -4.19
N ARG A 100 2.58 6.35 -3.55
CA ARG A 100 1.31 6.16 -4.24
C ARG A 100 0.83 7.42 -4.94
N MET A 101 1.02 8.60 -4.33
CA MET A 101 0.73 9.88 -4.97
C MET A 101 1.65 10.14 -6.16
N GLU A 102 2.95 9.89 -6.02
CA GLU A 102 3.93 9.99 -7.11
C GLU A 102 3.50 9.09 -8.28
N ARG A 103 3.25 7.79 -8.04
CA ARG A 103 2.80 6.84 -9.07
C ARG A 103 1.54 7.33 -9.79
N LYS A 104 0.52 7.76 -9.04
CA LYS A 104 -0.73 8.28 -9.61
C LYS A 104 -0.52 9.51 -10.49
N SER A 105 0.47 10.35 -10.19
CA SER A 105 0.80 11.49 -11.04
C SER A 105 1.31 11.03 -12.42
N PHE A 106 2.16 10.00 -12.47
CA PHE A 106 2.64 9.41 -13.72
C PHE A 106 1.54 8.67 -14.49
N GLU A 107 0.62 7.99 -13.81
CA GLU A 107 -0.56 7.38 -14.44
C GLU A 107 -1.39 8.43 -15.17
N LYS A 108 -1.70 9.55 -14.52
CA LYS A 108 -2.43 10.68 -15.15
C LYS A 108 -1.69 11.25 -16.35
N LEU A 109 -0.36 11.34 -16.31
CA LEU A 109 0.44 11.78 -17.45
C LEU A 109 0.32 10.80 -18.63
N LYS A 110 0.35 9.50 -18.35
CA LYS A 110 0.17 8.45 -19.36
C LYS A 110 -1.23 8.50 -19.97
N GLU A 111 -2.27 8.65 -19.15
CA GLU A 111 -3.66 8.80 -19.62
C GLU A 111 -3.80 10.00 -20.56
N ARG A 112 -3.28 11.17 -20.18
CA ARG A 112 -3.30 12.38 -21.03
C ARG A 112 -2.55 12.17 -22.34
N PHE A 113 -1.40 11.49 -22.29
CA PHE A 113 -0.64 11.17 -23.49
C PHE A 113 -1.45 10.29 -24.45
N VAL A 114 -2.10 9.24 -23.95
CA VAL A 114 -2.96 8.35 -24.76
C VAL A 114 -4.15 9.11 -25.34
N GLN A 115 -4.82 9.94 -24.55
CA GLN A 115 -5.93 10.78 -25.04
C GLN A 115 -5.47 11.75 -26.14
N GLY A 116 -4.27 12.32 -26.02
CA GLY A 116 -3.67 13.16 -27.05
C GLY A 116 -3.42 12.39 -28.35
N GLN A 117 -2.86 11.18 -28.25
CA GLN A 117 -2.64 10.30 -29.40
C GLN A 117 -3.94 9.99 -30.15
N MET A 118 -5.03 9.69 -29.41
CA MET A 118 -6.33 9.41 -30.00
C MET A 118 -6.90 10.63 -30.74
N LYS A 119 -6.87 11.81 -30.11
CA LYS A 119 -7.33 13.05 -30.76
C LYS A 119 -6.56 13.38 -32.03
N GLU A 120 -5.24 13.14 -32.04
CA GLU A 120 -4.40 13.37 -33.21
C GLU A 120 -4.66 12.34 -34.33
N ALA A 121 -4.98 11.09 -33.98
CA ALA A 121 -5.45 10.10 -34.94
C ALA A 121 -6.80 10.51 -35.55
N ASP A 122 -7.79 10.84 -34.71
CA ASP A 122 -9.11 11.29 -35.16
C ASP A 122 -9.03 12.52 -36.07
N ALA A 123 -8.17 13.49 -35.75
CA ALA A 123 -7.96 14.68 -36.56
C ALA A 123 -7.31 14.38 -37.92
N ARG A 124 -6.40 13.39 -37.98
CA ARG A 124 -5.81 12.92 -39.24
C ARG A 124 -6.85 12.20 -40.09
N ASP A 125 -7.64 11.32 -39.49
CA ASP A 125 -8.68 10.56 -40.19
C ASP A 125 -9.74 11.50 -40.78
N ARG A 126 -10.16 12.53 -40.02
CA ARG A 126 -11.10 13.55 -40.53
C ARG A 126 -10.54 14.31 -41.73
N LYS A 127 -9.27 14.73 -41.68
CA LYS A 127 -8.63 15.41 -42.83
C LYS A 127 -8.65 14.54 -44.08
N VAL A 128 -8.34 13.24 -43.94
CA VAL A 128 -8.38 12.30 -45.07
C VAL A 128 -9.80 12.15 -45.62
N ILE A 129 -10.81 12.05 -44.74
CA ILE A 129 -12.22 11.99 -45.16
C ILE A 129 -12.62 13.26 -45.92
N ASP A 130 -12.26 14.43 -45.41
CA ASP A 130 -12.56 15.72 -46.03
C ASP A 130 -11.88 15.85 -47.41
N GLU A 131 -10.61 15.45 -47.52
CA GLU A 131 -9.87 15.42 -48.80
C GLU A 131 -10.54 14.49 -49.83
N VAL A 132 -10.96 13.29 -49.41
CA VAL A 132 -11.68 12.35 -50.28
C VAL A 132 -13.03 12.91 -50.70
N ALA A 133 -13.76 13.56 -49.78
CA ALA A 133 -15.04 14.19 -50.09
C ALA A 133 -14.89 15.33 -51.10
N LEU A 134 -13.87 16.17 -50.94
CA LEU A 134 -13.50 17.22 -51.88
C LEU A 134 -13.20 16.65 -53.26
N GLN A 135 -12.32 15.64 -53.37
CA GLN A 135 -12.00 15.02 -54.65
C GLN A 135 -13.23 14.45 -55.37
N LYS A 136 -14.12 13.76 -54.64
CA LYS A 136 -15.37 13.23 -55.21
C LYS A 136 -16.29 14.34 -55.71
N TYR A 137 -16.41 15.42 -54.94
CA TYR A 137 -17.21 16.58 -55.32
C TYR A 137 -16.65 17.25 -56.57
N THR A 138 -15.34 17.48 -56.63
CA THR A 138 -14.66 18.08 -57.79
C THR A 138 -14.87 17.23 -59.04
N HIS A 139 -14.66 15.90 -58.96
CA HIS A 139 -14.91 14.99 -60.08
C HIS A 139 -16.36 15.05 -60.61
N GLN A 140 -17.35 15.04 -59.72
CA GLN A 140 -18.76 15.15 -60.13
C GLN A 140 -19.09 16.51 -60.75
N SER A 141 -18.45 17.59 -60.30
CA SER A 141 -18.65 18.92 -60.88
C SER A 141 -18.01 19.05 -62.27
N GLU A 142 -16.87 18.41 -62.52
CA GLU A 142 -16.23 18.36 -63.84
C GLU A 142 -17.05 17.55 -64.84
N GLU A 143 -17.63 16.42 -64.42
CA GLU A 143 -18.54 15.61 -65.27
C GLU A 143 -19.82 16.38 -65.65
N ARG A 144 -20.33 17.24 -64.75
CA ARG A 144 -21.51 18.08 -65.00
C ARG A 144 -21.23 19.33 -65.83
N GLY A 145 -19.99 19.84 -65.82
CA GLY A 145 -19.57 21.01 -66.61
C GLY A 145 -19.20 20.70 -68.06
N ASN A 146 -18.95 19.43 -68.38
CA ASN A 146 -18.66 18.94 -69.74
C ASN A 146 -19.88 18.33 -70.47
N SER A 147 -21.09 18.54 -69.95
CA SER A 147 -22.37 18.19 -70.59
C SER A 147 -23.07 19.43 -71.13
#